data_AF-A0A8X6KQ89-F1
#
_entry.id   AF-A0A8X6KQ89-F1
#
_cell.length_a   1.000
_cell.length_b   1.000
_cell.length_c   1.000
_cell.angle_alpha   90.00
_cell.angle_beta   90.00
_cell.angle_gamma   90.00
#
_symmetry.space_group_name_H-M   'P 1'
#
loop_
_entity.id
_entity.type
_entity.pdbx_description
1 polymer ?
#
loop_
_entity_poly.entity_id
_entity_poly.type
_entity_poly.pdbx_seq_one_letter_code
_entity_poly.pdbx_strand_id
1 'polypeptide(L)'
;MEITRVEQRAYIKIDVLRLRNEMECHSEFVKSLGNNALPYHTVARWIGKFQQGRASSNDEQRSERPLSVRTDLARVVIEQRMDEDRRWTPLELERASGIEKRTINASSGQLYVYSVVILLHREGYIALISVQFIVHTCS
;
A
#
# COMPACT_ATOMS: atom_id res chain seq x y z
N MET A 1 -15.41 -22.19 14.23
CA MET A 1 -14.84 -20.83 14.42
C MET A 1 -13.49 -20.82 13.75
N GLU A 2 -13.28 -19.98 12.75
CA GLU A 2 -12.00 -19.86 12.05
C GLU A 2 -11.16 -18.76 12.75
N ILE A 3 -9.88 -19.04 13.03
CA ILE A 3 -8.97 -18.05 13.62
C ILE A 3 -8.01 -17.56 12.54
N THR A 4 -8.11 -16.28 12.21
CA THR A 4 -7.28 -15.59 11.25
C THR A 4 -5.82 -15.51 11.70
N ARG A 5 -4.91 -15.27 10.76
CA ARG A 5 -3.48 -15.08 11.09
C ARG A 5 -3.23 -13.89 12.01
N VAL A 6 -4.04 -12.83 11.91
CA VAL A 6 -3.93 -11.64 12.76
C VAL A 6 -4.35 -11.95 14.20
N GLU A 7 -5.42 -12.73 14.38
CA GLU A 7 -5.85 -13.18 15.71
C GLU A 7 -4.83 -14.11 16.36
N GLN A 8 -4.22 -15.03 15.60
CA GLN A 8 -3.10 -15.84 16.10
C GLN A 8 -1.93 -14.97 16.56
N ARG A 9 -1.56 -13.92 15.80
CA ARG A 9 -0.51 -12.96 16.22
C ARG A 9 -0.91 -12.15 17.46
N ALA A 10 -2.19 -11.82 17.62
CA ALA A 10 -2.69 -11.17 18.84
C ALA A 10 -2.56 -12.08 20.07
N TYR A 11 -2.80 -13.39 19.92
CA TYR A 11 -2.56 -14.37 20.98
C TYR A 11 -1.08 -14.41 21.39
N ILE A 12 -0.15 -14.38 20.42
CA ILE A 12 1.29 -14.34 20.69
C ILE A 12 1.66 -13.15 21.60
N LYS A 13 1.00 -11.99 21.47
CA LYS A 13 1.25 -10.84 22.36
C LYS A 13 0.98 -11.18 23.83
N ILE A 14 -0.08 -11.93 24.10
CA ILE A 14 -0.43 -12.37 25.46
C ILE A 14 0.63 -13.33 25.98
N ASP A 15 1.12 -14.25 25.13
CA ASP A 15 2.17 -15.20 25.51
C ASP A 15 3.52 -14.53 25.80
N VAL A 16 3.87 -13.47 25.05
CA VAL A 16 5.07 -12.66 25.35
C VAL A 16 4.93 -11.99 26.72
N LEU A 17 3.76 -11.46 27.07
CA LEU A 17 3.50 -10.89 28.41
C LEU A 17 3.56 -11.95 29.52
N ARG A 18 3.23 -13.20 29.19
CA ARG A 18 3.33 -14.36 30.10
C ARG A 18 4.74 -14.96 30.15
N LEU A 19 5.71 -14.40 29.42
CA LEU A 19 7.09 -14.89 29.34
C LEU A 19 7.19 -16.36 28.90
N ARG A 20 6.26 -16.81 28.04
CA ARG A 20 6.28 -18.17 27.52
C ARG A 20 7.30 -18.33 26.40
N ASN A 21 7.84 -19.54 26.29
CA ASN A 21 8.80 -19.86 25.24
C ASN A 21 8.11 -20.04 23.88
N GLU A 22 8.83 -19.78 22.79
CA GLU A 22 8.37 -19.89 21.41
C GLU A 22 7.84 -21.30 21.08
N MET A 23 8.54 -22.33 21.58
CA MET A 23 8.17 -23.73 21.40
C MET A 23 6.82 -24.06 22.06
N GLU A 24 6.55 -23.51 23.25
CA GLU A 24 5.29 -23.75 23.95
C GLU A 24 4.13 -23.12 23.19
N CYS A 25 4.28 -21.86 22.78
CA CYS A 25 3.32 -21.12 21.99
C CYS A 25 2.98 -21.86 20.68
N HIS A 26 4.00 -22.30 19.95
CA HIS A 26 3.81 -23.09 18.73
C HIS A 26 3.10 -24.42 18.99
N SER A 27 3.47 -25.12 20.08
CA SER A 27 2.82 -26.39 20.44
C SER A 27 1.33 -26.21 20.73
N GLU A 28 0.94 -25.10 21.38
CA GLU A 28 -0.46 -24.78 21.65
C GLU A 28 -1.21 -24.48 20.35
N PHE A 29 -0.62 -23.69 19.44
CA PHE A 29 -1.23 -23.48 18.13
C PHE A 29 -1.43 -24.76 17.35
N VAL A 30 -0.45 -25.66 17.31
CA VAL A 30 -0.61 -26.94 16.61
C VAL A 30 -1.71 -27.79 17.27
N LYS A 31 -1.78 -27.82 18.60
CA LYS A 31 -2.83 -28.55 19.33
C LYS A 31 -4.23 -27.99 19.07
N SER A 32 -4.39 -26.67 19.00
CA SER A 32 -5.70 -26.02 18.87
C SER A 32 -6.15 -25.81 17.42
N LEU A 33 -5.22 -25.53 16.50
CA LEU A 33 -5.51 -25.10 15.12
C LEU A 33 -5.04 -26.10 14.06
N GLY A 34 -4.22 -27.10 14.42
CA GLY A 34 -3.70 -28.10 13.49
C GLY A 34 -3.01 -27.45 12.29
N ASN A 35 -3.49 -27.78 11.08
CA ASN A 35 -2.93 -27.26 9.83
C ASN A 35 -3.12 -25.75 9.63
N ASN A 36 -4.04 -25.13 10.37
CA ASN A 36 -4.29 -23.68 10.30
C ASN A 36 -3.34 -22.87 11.22
N ALA A 37 -2.51 -23.55 12.02
CA ALA A 37 -1.54 -22.94 12.90
C ALA A 37 -0.48 -22.13 12.13
N LEU A 38 0.04 -21.07 12.77
CA LEU A 38 1.23 -20.38 12.30
C LEU A 38 2.45 -21.32 12.34
N PRO A 39 3.27 -21.36 11.27
CA PRO A 39 4.52 -22.10 11.29
C PRO A 39 5.45 -21.57 12.38
N TYR A 40 6.27 -22.47 12.95
CA TYR A 40 7.24 -22.14 14.01
C TYR A 40 8.07 -20.87 13.72
N HIS A 41 8.68 -20.78 12.52
CA HIS A 41 9.53 -19.64 12.17
C HIS A 41 8.76 -18.29 12.17
N THR A 42 7.45 -18.33 11.89
CA THR A 42 6.61 -17.14 11.94
C THR A 42 6.29 -16.78 13.39
N VAL A 43 6.02 -17.77 14.25
CA VAL A 43 5.82 -17.55 15.70
C VAL A 43 7.05 -16.89 16.32
N ALA A 44 8.24 -17.47 16.11
CA ALA A 44 9.52 -16.91 16.60
C ALA A 44 9.75 -15.47 16.12
N ARG A 45 9.55 -15.21 14.81
CA ARG A 45 9.66 -13.87 14.24
C ARG A 45 8.73 -12.85 14.91
N TRP A 46 7.49 -13.24 15.22
CA TRP A 46 6.52 -12.35 15.86
C TRP A 46 6.81 -12.13 17.34
N ILE A 47 7.26 -13.16 18.06
CA ILE A 47 7.72 -13.04 19.44
C ILE A 47 8.86 -12.02 19.53
N GLY A 48 9.88 -12.13 18.68
CA GLY A 48 10.98 -11.17 18.63
C GLY A 48 10.51 -9.73 18.34
N LYS A 49 9.57 -9.55 17.40
CA LYS A 49 8.98 -8.23 17.12
C LYS A 49 8.25 -7.64 18.32
N PHE A 50 7.49 -8.43 19.06
CA PHE A 50 6.75 -7.95 20.23
C PHE A 50 7.67 -7.67 21.42
N GLN A 51 8.71 -8.47 21.61
CA GLN A 51 9.78 -8.19 22.58
C GLN A 51 10.51 -6.88 22.28
N GLN A 52 10.67 -6.54 20.99
CA GLN A 52 11.21 -5.24 20.54
C GLN A 52 10.22 -4.07 20.68
N GLY A 53 9.04 -4.29 21.26
CA GLY A 53 8.06 -3.22 21.53
C GLY A 53 7.06 -2.94 20.42
N ARG A 54 6.94 -3.81 19.40
CA ARG A 54 5.89 -3.67 18.37
C ARG A 54 4.50 -3.77 19.00
N ALA A 55 3.62 -2.81 18.75
CA ALA A 55 2.24 -2.86 19.25
C ALA A 55 1.25 -3.59 18.32
N SER A 56 1.49 -3.55 17.00
CA SER A 56 0.53 -4.03 15.99
C SER A 56 0.76 -5.49 15.60
N SER A 57 -0.34 -6.26 15.51
CA SER A 57 -0.39 -7.63 14.97
C SER A 57 -0.54 -7.67 13.45
N ASN A 58 -0.82 -6.53 12.82
CA ASN A 58 -0.88 -6.43 11.37
C ASN A 58 0.52 -6.36 10.79
N ASP A 59 0.65 -6.86 9.55
CA ASP A 59 1.87 -6.63 8.79
C ASP A 59 2.07 -5.11 8.59
N GLU A 60 3.34 -4.70 8.54
CA GLU A 60 3.63 -3.31 8.21
C GLU A 60 3.18 -3.04 6.78
N GLN A 61 2.62 -1.85 6.57
CA GLN A 61 2.35 -1.39 5.22
C GLN A 61 3.67 -1.43 4.46
N ARG A 62 3.69 -2.20 3.37
CA ARG A 62 4.89 -2.36 2.56
C ARG A 62 5.28 -0.96 2.10
N SER A 63 6.46 -0.49 2.51
CA SER A 63 6.97 0.79 2.06
C SER A 63 6.98 0.75 0.54
N GLU A 64 6.21 1.63 -0.09
CA GLU A 64 6.37 1.84 -1.51
C GLU A 64 7.83 2.19 -1.77
N ARG A 65 8.38 1.69 -2.87
CA ARG A 65 9.79 1.94 -3.22
C ARG A 65 9.99 3.46 -3.18
N PRO A 66 10.93 3.98 -2.36
CA PRO A 66 11.10 5.42 -2.26
C PRO A 66 11.41 5.95 -3.65
N LEU A 67 10.48 6.75 -4.17
CA LEU A 67 10.71 7.56 -5.36
C LEU A 67 11.72 8.62 -4.93
N SER A 68 12.78 8.79 -5.71
CA SER A 68 13.81 9.77 -5.36
C SER A 68 13.18 11.18 -5.34
N VAL A 69 13.72 12.12 -4.56
CA VAL A 69 13.26 13.52 -4.55
C VAL A 69 13.20 14.13 -5.96
N ARG A 70 14.10 13.70 -6.86
CA ARG A 70 14.11 14.07 -8.27
C ARG A 70 12.90 13.52 -9.04
N THR A 71 12.42 12.35 -8.65
CA THR A 71 11.21 11.71 -9.18
C THR A 71 9.92 12.39 -8.67
N ASP A 72 9.92 12.88 -7.43
CA ASP A 72 8.77 13.60 -6.88
C ASP A 72 8.58 14.98 -7.53
N LEU A 73 9.67 15.74 -7.70
CA LEU A 73 9.63 16.99 -8.45
C LEU A 73 9.27 16.78 -9.92
N ALA A 74 9.81 15.72 -10.53
CA ALA A 74 9.45 15.35 -11.89
C ALA A 74 7.95 15.04 -12.02
N ARG A 75 7.36 14.34 -11.05
CA ARG A 75 5.94 14.03 -11.00
C ARG A 75 5.09 15.31 -10.96
N VAL A 76 5.39 16.24 -10.05
CA VAL A 76 4.63 17.51 -9.93
C VAL A 76 4.68 18.32 -11.22
N VAL A 77 5.86 18.41 -11.85
CA VAL A 77 6.01 19.11 -13.13
C VAL A 77 5.23 18.41 -14.25
N ILE A 78 5.25 17.08 -14.30
CA ILE A 78 4.46 16.31 -15.28
C ILE A 78 2.95 16.51 -15.03
N GLU A 79 2.49 16.46 -13.78
CA GLU A 79 1.09 16.68 -13.39
C GLU A 79 0.60 18.07 -13.82
N GLN A 80 1.36 19.12 -13.50
CA GLN A 80 1.03 20.48 -13.92
C GLN A 80 0.91 20.62 -15.45
N ARG A 81 1.82 19.99 -16.20
CA ARG A 81 1.77 20.01 -17.67
C ARG A 81 0.59 19.24 -18.23
N MET A 82 0.23 18.11 -17.61
CA MET A 82 -0.93 17.31 -17.99
C MET A 82 -2.27 18.00 -17.66
N ASP A 83 -2.30 18.86 -16.65
CA ASP A 83 -3.46 19.71 -16.33
C ASP A 83 -3.65 20.84 -17.34
N GLU A 84 -2.56 21.40 -17.88
CA GLU A 84 -2.58 22.44 -18.92
C GLU A 84 -3.09 21.90 -20.27
N ASP A 85 -2.64 20.71 -20.69
CA ASP A 85 -3.13 19.99 -21.88
C ASP A 85 -3.06 18.49 -21.62
N ARG A 86 -4.13 17.74 -21.88
CA ARG A 86 -4.16 16.28 -21.65
C ARG A 86 -3.62 15.47 -22.82
N ARG A 87 -3.24 16.11 -23.93
CA ARG A 87 -2.80 15.45 -25.18
C ARG A 87 -1.28 15.36 -25.34
N TRP A 88 -0.54 15.22 -24.24
CA TRP A 88 0.91 15.06 -24.36
C TRP A 88 1.34 13.62 -24.64
N THR A 89 2.24 13.46 -25.59
CA THR A 89 3.05 12.23 -25.70
C THR A 89 4.25 12.28 -24.74
N PRO A 90 4.80 11.13 -24.30
CA PRO A 90 5.98 11.11 -23.44
C PRO A 90 7.21 11.82 -24.01
N LEU A 91 7.33 11.88 -25.34
CA LEU A 91 8.42 12.59 -26.03
C LEU A 91 8.23 14.11 -25.98
N GLU A 92 7.00 14.59 -26.06
CA GLU A 92 6.69 16.02 -25.94
C GLU A 92 6.85 16.49 -24.50
N LEU A 93 6.47 15.67 -23.51
CA LEU A 93 6.73 15.95 -22.09
C LEU A 93 8.21 16.04 -21.80
N GLU A 94 9.03 15.15 -22.37
CA GLU A 94 10.49 15.20 -22.20
C GLU A 94 11.06 16.51 -22.73
N ARG A 95 10.61 16.96 -23.91
CA ARG A 95 11.02 18.25 -24.48
C ARG A 95 10.54 19.46 -23.68
N ALA A 96 9.34 19.40 -23.12
CA ALA A 96 8.72 20.52 -22.42
C ALA A 96 9.17 20.65 -20.95
N SER A 97 9.51 19.54 -20.31
CA SER A 97 9.89 19.49 -18.88
C SER A 97 11.39 19.27 -18.65
N GLY A 98 12.13 18.82 -19.67
CA GLY A 98 13.54 18.41 -19.54
C GLY A 98 13.73 17.12 -18.74
N ILE A 99 12.63 16.40 -18.45
CA ILE A 99 12.66 15.15 -17.69
C ILE A 99 12.83 13.99 -18.67
N GLU A 100 13.81 13.14 -18.42
CA GLU A 100 14.04 11.96 -19.26
C GLU A 100 12.78 11.09 -19.37
N LYS A 101 12.50 10.61 -20.59
CA LYS A 101 11.37 9.73 -20.90
C LYS A 101 11.25 8.51 -19.98
N ARG A 102 12.37 7.98 -19.47
CA ARG A 102 12.37 6.87 -18.49
C ARG A 102 11.68 7.25 -17.18
N THR A 103 11.93 8.47 -16.70
CA THR A 103 11.33 9.00 -15.46
C THR A 103 9.86 9.35 -15.70
N ILE A 104 9.52 9.88 -16.88
CA ILE A 104 8.13 10.10 -17.30
C ILE A 104 7.38 8.76 -17.31
N ASN A 105 7.86 7.74 -18.01
CA ASN A 105 7.20 6.43 -18.06
C ASN A 105 7.04 5.76 -16.68
N ALA A 106 8.06 5.89 -15.82
CA ALA A 106 8.00 5.37 -14.45
C ALA A 106 6.94 6.11 -13.59
N SER A 107 6.71 7.40 -13.85
CA SER A 107 5.74 8.23 -13.13
C SER A 107 4.33 8.13 -13.76
N SER A 108 4.25 8.01 -15.09
CA SER A 108 3.03 7.89 -15.88
C SER A 108 2.32 6.55 -15.68
N GLY A 109 3.04 5.48 -15.34
CA GLY A 109 2.43 4.19 -14.96
C GLY A 109 1.43 4.28 -13.79
N GLN A 110 1.50 5.35 -12.99
CA GLN A 110 0.53 5.69 -11.93
C GLN A 110 -0.51 6.75 -12.36
N LEU A 111 -0.29 7.48 -13.45
CA LEU A 111 -1.15 8.58 -13.92
C LEU A 111 -2.20 8.15 -14.97
N TYR A 112 -2.11 6.92 -15.52
CA TYR A 112 -3.08 6.41 -16.51
C TYR A 112 -4.53 6.26 -15.98
N VAL A 113 -4.75 6.38 -14.68
CA VAL A 113 -6.08 6.25 -14.05
C VAL A 113 -6.90 7.56 -14.10
N TYR A 114 -6.29 8.70 -14.48
CA TYR A 114 -7.01 9.99 -14.56
C TYR A 114 -7.59 10.32 -15.94
N SER A 115 -7.36 9.48 -16.96
CA SER A 115 -7.76 9.73 -18.35
C SER A 115 -9.15 9.25 -18.76
N VAL A 116 -10.01 8.83 -17.82
CA VAL A 116 -11.44 8.58 -18.12
C VAL A 116 -12.32 9.43 -17.20
N VAL A 117 -12.31 10.74 -17.42
CA VAL A 117 -13.43 11.61 -17.06
C VAL A 117 -13.77 12.44 -18.30
N ILE A 118 -14.75 11.98 -19.07
CA ILE A 118 -15.40 12.78 -20.10
C ILE A 118 -16.30 13.77 -19.37
N LEU A 119 -15.97 15.06 -19.40
CA LEU A 119 -16.93 16.13 -19.11
C LEU A 119 -16.92 17.14 -20.25
N LEU A 120 -17.86 16.92 -21.18
CA LEU A 120 -18.32 17.90 -22.15
C LEU A 120 -18.93 19.08 -21.38
N HIS A 121 -18.35 20.26 -21.49
CA HIS A 121 -18.94 21.49 -20.96
C HIS A 121 -19.40 22.38 -22.13
N ARG A 122 -20.62 22.13 -22.61
CA ARG A 122 -21.42 23.17 -23.27
C ARG A 122 -22.89 22.91 -22.90
N GLU A 123 -23.52 23.95 -22.36
CA GLU A 123 -24.95 24.02 -22.01
C GLU A 123 -25.38 23.31 -20.70
N GLY A 124 -24.98 23.89 -19.56
CA GLY A 124 -25.96 24.31 -18.54
C GLY A 124 -26.82 23.26 -17.82
N TYR A 125 -26.23 22.22 -17.21
CA TYR A 125 -26.92 21.43 -16.17
C TYR A 125 -26.05 21.23 -14.92
N ILE A 126 -26.54 21.74 -13.79
CA ILE A 126 -25.94 21.60 -12.46
C ILE A 126 -26.30 20.20 -11.94
N ALA A 127 -25.29 19.39 -11.64
CA ALA A 127 -25.41 18.29 -10.69
C ALA A 127 -24.11 18.20 -9.89
N LEU A 128 -24.16 18.67 -8.65
CA LEU A 128 -23.16 18.38 -7.64
C LEU A 128 -23.13 16.86 -7.44
N ILE A 129 -22.06 16.21 -7.88
CA ILE A 129 -21.65 14.93 -7.30
C ILE A 129 -20.27 15.12 -6.73
N SER A 130 -20.25 15.58 -5.48
CA SER A 130 -19.14 15.31 -4.58
C SER A 130 -19.20 13.80 -4.29
N VAL A 131 -18.41 12.99 -4.99
CA VAL A 131 -17.99 11.69 -4.44
C VAL A 131 -16.51 11.78 -4.13
N GLN A 132 -16.23 11.97 -2.86
CA GLN A 132 -14.99 11.57 -2.22
C GLN A 132 -14.73 10.10 -2.60
N PHE A 133 -13.81 9.81 -3.51
CA PHE A 133 -13.37 8.43 -3.73
C PHE A 133 -11.97 8.24 -3.15
N ILE A 134 -11.95 7.84 -1.87
CA ILE A 134 -10.87 7.02 -1.34
C ILE A 134 -11.02 5.67 -2.04
N VAL A 135 -10.21 5.38 -3.06
CA VAL A 135 -10.14 4.01 -3.58
C VAL A 135 -9.19 3.23 -2.67
N HIS A 136 -9.82 2.56 -1.70
CA HIS A 136 -9.34 1.31 -1.15
C HIS A 136 -9.34 0.28 -2.29
N THR A 137 -8.19 -0.26 -2.69
CA THR A 137 -8.17 -1.53 -3.45
C THR A 137 -7.76 -2.65 -2.50
N CYS A 138 -8.78 -3.24 -1.87
CA CYS A 138 -8.77 -4.65 -1.48
C CYS A 138 -8.91 -5.49 -2.77
N SER A 139 -7.89 -6.28 -3.09
CA SER A 139 -7.94 -7.72 -3.43
C SER A 139 -6.54 -8.18 -3.82
#